data_AF-A0A183FCA0-F1
#
_entry.id   AF-A0A183FCA0-F1
#
_cell.length_a   1.000
_cell.length_b   1.000
_cell.length_c   1.000
_cell.angle_alpha   90.00
_cell.angle_beta   90.00
_cell.angle_gamma   90.00
#
_symmetry.space_group_name_H-M   'P 1'
#
loop_
_entity.id
_entity.type
_entity.pdbx_description
1 polymer ?
#
loop_
_entity_poly.entity_id
_entity_poly.type
_entity_poly.pdbx_seq_one_letter_code
_entity_poly.pdbx_strand_id
1 'polypeptide(L)' 'MGVKVDGRQLRHLRLADDIVLISLSIRQTERMLDNFDRVCGNVGLQLNLTKTMFMRNGQ' A
#
# COMPACT_ATOMS: atom_id res chain seq x y z
N MET A 1 15.85 4.85 4.17
CA MET A 1 15.17 3.53 4.12
C MET A 1 13.90 3.68 3.30
N GLY A 2 13.55 2.72 2.45
CA GLY A 2 12.42 2.81 1.53
C GLY A 2 11.66 1.49 1.43
N VAL A 3 10.38 1.54 1.07
CA VAL A 3 9.48 0.38 1.03
C VAL A 3 9.59 -0.30 -0.34
N LYS A 4 9.87 -1.61 -0.39
CA LYS A 4 9.94 -2.35 -1.66
C LYS A 4 8.58 -3.01 -1.95
N VAL A 5 7.90 -2.58 -3.01
CA VAL A 5 6.62 -3.13 -3.48
C VAL A 5 6.80 -3.54 -4.93
N ASP A 6 6.47 -4.80 -5.25
CA ASP A 6 6.54 -5.34 -6.61
C ASP A 6 7.87 -5.05 -7.33
N GLY A 7 8.99 -5.35 -6.66
CA GLY A 7 10.34 -5.11 -7.19
C GLY A 7 10.79 -3.64 -7.18
N ARG A 8 9.89 -2.67 -7.01
CA ARG A 8 10.19 -1.23 -7.00
C ARG A 8 10.44 -0.72 -5.59
N GLN A 9 11.45 0.13 -5.42
CA GLN A 9 11.77 0.76 -4.14
C GLN A 9 11.14 2.16 -4.05
N LEU A 10 10.15 2.32 -3.17
CA LEU A 10 9.49 3.59 -2.87
C LEU A 10 10.34 4.38 -1.86
N ARG A 11 10.87 5.53 -2.30
CA ARG A 11 11.81 6.36 -1.50
C ARG A 11 11.19 7.65 -0.95
N HIS A 12 10.03 8.06 -1.46
CA HIS A 12 9.37 9.34 -1.13
C HIS A 12 8.00 9.17 -0.47
N LEU A 13 7.77 8.07 0.25
CA LEU A 13 6.50 7.83 0.94
C LEU A 13 6.17 8.84 2.05
N ARG A 14 7.16 9.60 2.55
CA ARG A 14 6.93 10.69 3.53
C ARG A 14 6.16 11.90 2.97
N LEU A 15 5.92 11.95 1.65
CA LEU A 15 5.27 13.05 0.94
C LEU A 15 4.03 12.59 0.15
N ALA A 16 3.63 11.33 0.29
CA ALA A 16 2.43 10.83 -0.37
C ALA A 16 1.29 10.78 0.65
N ASP A 17 0.27 11.63 0.47
CA ASP A 17 -0.94 11.60 1.29
C ASP A 17 -1.83 10.41 0.93
N ASP A 18 -1.83 10.00 -0.35
CA ASP A 18 -2.66 8.91 -0.89
C ASP A 18 -1.83 7.91 -1.70
N ILE A 19 -2.16 6.62 -1.55
CA ILE A 19 -1.49 5.50 -2.23
C ILE A 19 -2.56 4.59 -2.81
N VAL A 20 -2.37 4.17 -4.07
CA VAL A 20 -3.27 3.22 -4.74
C VAL A 20 -2.52 1.91 -4.99
N LEU A 21 -3.09 0.80 -4.50
CA LEU A 21 -2.63 -0.55 -4.78
C LEU A 21 -3.52 -1.19 -5.86
N ILE A 22 -2.91 -1.61 -6.97
CA ILE A 22 -3.62 -2.23 -8.10
C ILE A 22 -3.28 -3.72 -8.13
N SER A 23 -4.30 -4.57 -8.17
CA SER A 23 -4.14 -6.01 -8.38
C SER A 23 -5.33 -6.58 -9.15
N LEU A 24 -5.22 -7.85 -9.56
CA LEU A 24 -6.28 -8.54 -10.30
C LEU A 24 -7.36 -9.15 -9.39
N SER A 25 -7.20 -9.11 -8.06
CA SER A 25 -8.19 -9.66 -7.13
C SER A 25 -8.13 -9.02 -5.75
N ILE A 26 -9.28 -8.93 -5.06
CA ILE A 26 -9.32 -8.39 -3.69
C ILE A 26 -8.35 -9.14 -2.75
N ARG A 27 -8.29 -10.48 -2.82
CA ARG A 27 -7.36 -11.29 -2.00
C ARG A 27 -5.89 -11.02 -2.28
N GLN A 28 -5.53 -10.59 -3.49
CA GLN A 28 -4.16 -10.14 -3.77
C GLN A 28 -3.95 -8.73 -3.18
N THR A 29 -4.90 -7.82 -3.36
CA THR A 29 -4.82 -6.47 -2.79
C THR A 29 -4.75 -6.50 -1.26
N GLU A 30 -5.51 -7.36 -0.57
CA GLU A 30 -5.44 -7.56 0.89
C GLU A 30 -4.04 -7.99 1.33
N ARG A 31 -3.44 -8.98 0.64
CA ARG A 31 -2.07 -9.44 0.92
C ARG A 31 -1.03 -8.35 0.64
N MET A 32 -1.23 -7.55 -0.40
CA MET A 32 -0.38 -6.40 -0.71
C MET A 32 -0.49 -5.33 0.37
N LEU A 33 -1.71 -5.04 0.84
CA LEU A 33 -1.99 -4.06 1.89
C LEU A 33 -1.36 -4.46 3.22
N ASP A 34 -1.52 -5.72 3.65
CA ASP A 34 -0.93 -6.24 4.90
C ASP A 34 0.62 -6.19 4.86
N ASN A 35 1.22 -6.64 3.76
CA ASN A 35 2.66 -6.54 3.58
C ASN A 35 3.14 -5.08 3.53
N PHE A 36 2.35 -4.20 2.91
CA PHE A 36 2.69 -2.78 2.81
C PHE A 36 2.63 -2.08 4.17
N ASP A 37 1.57 -2.30 4.95
CA ASP A 37 1.43 -1.75 6.32
C ASP A 37 2.59 -2.21 7.22
N ARG A 38 2.93 -3.50 7.19
CA ARG A 38 4.06 -4.05 7.94
C ARG A 38 5.39 -3.39 7.58
N VAL A 39 5.66 -3.15 6.29
CA VAL A 39 6.91 -2.51 5.87
C VAL A 39 6.90 -1.01 6.18
N CYS A 40 5.75 -0.35 6.10
CA CYS A 40 5.56 1.04 6.54
C CYS A 40 5.87 1.20 8.04
N GLY A 41 5.40 0.28 8.88
CA GLY A 41 5.69 0.28 10.32
C GLY A 41 7.19 0.27 10.63
N ASN A 42 7.98 -0.48 9.85
CA ASN A 42 9.44 -0.54 10.00
C ASN A 42 10.15 0.79 9.67
N VAL A 43 9.51 1.70 8.94
CA VAL A 43 10.05 3.03 8.59
C VAL A 43 9.33 4.17 9.31
N GLY A 44 8.53 3.86 10.34
CA GLY A 44 7.81 4.85 11.15
C GLY A 44 6.60 5.45 10.46
N LEU A 45 6.08 4.79 9.42
CA LEU A 45 4.82 5.14 8.77
C LEU A 45 3.72 4.19 9.22
N GLN A 46 2.50 4.69 9.33
CA GLN A 46 1.33 3.88 9.64
C GLN A 46 0.21 4.21 8.67
N LEU A 47 -0.44 3.19 8.11
CA LEU A 47 -1.57 3.41 7.23
C LEU A 47 -2.83 3.74 8.04
N ASN A 48 -3.66 4.62 7.49
CA ASN A 48 -5.00 4.84 8.00
C ASN A 48 -5.96 3.85 7.33
N LEU A 49 -6.09 2.66 7.92
CA LEU A 49 -6.95 1.60 7.39
C LEU A 49 -8.44 1.98 7.39
N THR A 50 -8.89 2.85 8.30
CA THR A 50 -10.28 3.32 8.32
C THR A 50 -10.63 4.24 7.15
N LYS A 51 -9.64 4.88 6.52
CA LYS A 51 -9.81 5.66 5.28
C LYS A 51 -9.51 4.85 4.01
N THR A 52 -8.95 3.65 4.13
CA THR A 52 -8.59 2.82 2.97
C THR A 52 -9.85 2.18 2.39
N MET A 53 -10.07 2.34 1.08
CA MET A 53 -11.23 1.76 0.39
C MET A 53 -10.81 0.87 -0.77
N PHE A 54 -11.45 -0.30 -0.89
CA PHE A 54 -11.32 -1.14 -2.08
C PHE A 54 -12.21 -0.59 -3.19
N MET A 55 -11.62 -0.38 -4.36
CA MET A 55 -12.32 0.03 -5.56
C MET A 55 -12.14 -1.03 -6.64
N ARG A 56 -13.22 -1.37 -7.35
CA ARG A 56 -13.15 -2.18 -8.57
C ARG A 56 -13.35 -1.24 -9.75
N ASN A 57 -12.58 -1.45 -10.82
CA ASN A 57 -12.89 -0.78 -12.07
C ASN A 57 -14.26 -1.31 -12.55
N GLY A 58 -15.21 -0.40 -12.78
CA GLY A 58 -16.53 -0.77 -13.27
C GLY A 58 -16.45 -1.14 -14.74
N GLN A 59 -16.52 -2.43 -15.02
CA GLN A 59 -17.40 -2.88 -16.10
C GLN A 59 -18.78 -3.12 -15.52
#